data_AF-X8HH63-F1
#
_entry.id   AF-X8HH63-F1
#
_cell.length_a   1.000
_cell.length_b   1.000
_cell.length_c   1.000
_cell.angle_alpha   90.00
_cell.angle_beta   90.00
_cell.angle_gamma   90.00
#
_symmetry.space_group_name_H-M   'P 1'
#
loop_
_entity.id
_entity.type
_entity.pdbx_description
1 polymer ?
#
loop_
_entity_poly.entity_id
_entity_poly.type
_entity_poly.pdbx_seq_one_letter_code
_entity_poly.pdbx_strand_id
1 'polypeptide(L)' 'MWKLEKGDIVKCFIPNDNELTLDKEYEILDVDTSISQVEVINDMGKTKSYLWVRFDKEVL' A
#
# COMPACT_ATOMS: atom_id res chain seq x y z
N MET A 1 15.11 6.05 -2.04
CA MET A 1 13.79 5.77 -1.46
C MET A 1 12.77 6.34 -2.44
N TRP A 2 12.04 5.49 -3.14
CA TRP A 2 11.06 5.93 -4.13
C TRP A 2 9.88 6.56 -3.41
N LYS A 3 9.35 7.65 -3.97
CA LYS A 3 8.12 8.26 -3.44
C LYS A 3 6.95 7.49 -4.02
N LEU A 4 6.06 7.01 -3.15
CA LEU A 4 4.79 6.43 -3.56
C LEU A 4 3.87 7.54 -4.06
N GLU A 5 3.15 7.26 -5.13
CA GLU A 5 2.21 8.17 -5.78
C GLU A 5 0.87 7.48 -5.99
N LYS A 6 -0.19 8.28 -6.10
CA LYS A 6 -1.52 7.77 -6.46
C LYS A 6 -1.47 7.07 -7.82
N GLY A 7 -2.07 5.89 -7.89
CA GLY A 7 -2.10 5.03 -9.07
C GLY A 7 -0.91 4.07 -9.16
N ASP A 8 0.05 4.15 -8.24
CA ASP A 8 1.12 3.16 -8.17
C ASP A 8 0.57 1.78 -7.81
N ILE A 9 1.07 0.76 -8.50
CA ILE A 9 0.90 -0.64 -8.10
C ILE A 9 2.10 -1.01 -7.22
N VAL A 10 1.80 -1.46 -6.02
CA VAL A 10 2.80 -1.80 -5.00
C VAL A 10 2.54 -3.17 -4.41
N LYS A 11 3.60 -3.82 -3.97
CA LYS A 11 3.56 -5.16 -3.40
C LYS A 11 3.63 -5.09 -1.87
N CYS A 12 2.72 -5.75 -1.19
CA CYS A 12 2.73 -5.81 0.27
C CYS A 12 3.86 -6.74 0.75
N PHE A 13 4.78 -6.23 1.56
CA PHE A 13 5.83 -7.03 2.19
C PHE A 13 5.71 -7.12 3.72
N ILE A 14 4.81 -6.30 4.32
CA ILE A 14 4.43 -6.41 5.74
C ILE A 14 2.91 -6.61 5.85
N PRO A 15 2.44 -7.87 5.96
CA PRO A 15 1.02 -8.16 6.00
C PRO A 15 0.33 -7.56 7.24
N ASN A 16 -1.00 -7.46 7.16
CA ASN A 16 -1.86 -7.13 8.28
C ASN A 16 -2.97 -8.19 8.32
N ASP A 17 -3.25 -8.75 9.50
CA ASP A 17 -4.12 -9.92 9.63
C ASP A 17 -5.47 -9.71 8.94
N ASN A 18 -5.78 -10.58 7.96
CA ASN A 18 -7.00 -10.56 7.15
C ASN A 18 -7.26 -9.26 6.36
N GLU A 19 -6.31 -8.33 6.31
CA GLU A 19 -6.44 -7.07 5.61
C GLU A 19 -5.44 -6.93 4.44
N LEU A 20 -4.20 -7.37 4.63
CA LEU A 20 -3.16 -7.35 3.59
C LEU A 20 -2.46 -8.72 3.52
N THR A 21 -2.32 -9.24 2.31
CA THR A 21 -1.64 -10.49 1.99
C THR A 21 -0.21 -10.21 1.53
N LEU A 22 0.75 -10.97 2.05
CA LEU A 22 2.15 -10.90 1.64
C LEU A 22 2.29 -11.16 0.13
N ASP A 23 3.16 -10.40 -0.53
CA ASP A 23 3.48 -10.45 -1.96
C ASP A 23 2.31 -10.14 -2.92
N LYS A 24 1.14 -9.78 -2.38
CA LYS A 24 0.00 -9.34 -3.18
C LYS A 24 0.18 -7.88 -3.59
N GLU A 25 -0.26 -7.58 -4.81
CA GLU A 25 -0.29 -6.23 -5.37
C GLU A 25 -1.53 -5.45 -4.93
N TYR A 26 -1.32 -4.16 -4.69
CA TYR A 26 -2.34 -3.19 -4.31
C TYR A 26 -2.13 -1.90 -5.11
N GLU A 27 -3.22 -1.26 -5.53
CA GLU A 27 -3.20 0.07 -6.12
C GLU A 27 -3.30 1.13 -5.02
N ILE A 28 -2.42 2.12 -5.07
CA ILE A 28 -2.45 3.28 -4.17
C ILE A 28 -3.54 4.26 -4.61
N LEU A 29 -4.52 4.50 -3.74
CA LEU A 29 -5.61 5.45 -3.96
C LEU A 29 -5.24 6.87 -3.55
N ASP A 30 -4.45 7.02 -2.48
CA ASP A 30 -3.97 8.29 -1.94
C ASP A 30 -2.68 8.11 -1.12
N VAL A 31 -1.90 9.19 -0.98
CA VAL A 31 -0.65 9.22 -0.20
C VAL A 31 -0.61 10.47 0.67
N ASP A 32 -0.62 10.27 1.98
CA ASP A 32 -0.33 11.33 2.94
C ASP A 32 1.14 11.24 3.38
N THR A 33 1.97 12.05 2.74
CA THR A 33 3.41 12.11 3.05
C THR A 33 3.72 12.74 4.40
N SER A 34 2.79 13.50 5.00
CA SER A 34 3.01 14.17 6.30
C SER A 34 3.06 13.17 7.46
N ILE A 35 2.32 12.07 7.33
CA ILE A 35 2.24 10.98 8.32
C ILE A 35 2.66 9.62 7.74
N SER A 36 3.25 9.61 6.55
CA SER A 36 3.73 8.41 5.86
C SER A 36 2.65 7.33 5.71
N GLN A 37 1.43 7.74 5.34
CA GLN A 37 0.31 6.84 5.10
C GLN A 37 -0.01 6.73 3.61
N VAL A 38 -0.51 5.56 3.23
CA VAL A 38 -1.06 5.27 1.91
C VAL A 38 -2.44 4.64 2.07
N GLU A 39 -3.36 4.99 1.18
CA GLU A 39 -4.69 4.42 1.12
C GLU A 39 -4.77 3.36 0.01
N VAL A 40 -5.32 2.19 0.32
CA VAL A 40 -5.54 1.10 -0.65
C VAL A 40 -6.91 0.46 -0.41
N ILE A 41 -7.39 -0.33 -1.38
CA ILE A 41 -8.47 -1.29 -1.16
C ILE A 41 -7.85 -2.57 -0.60
N ASN A 42 -8.19 -2.90 0.64
CA ASN A 42 -7.65 -4.08 1.31
C ASN A 42 -8.30 -5.39 0.83
N ASP A 43 -7.85 -6.54 1.34
CA ASP A 43 -8.35 -7.86 0.92
C ASP A 43 -9.85 -8.08 1.21
N MET A 44 -10.44 -7.26 2.08
CA MET A 44 -11.86 -7.28 2.40
C MET A 44 -12.69 -6.36 1.48
N GLY A 45 -12.07 -5.72 0.47
CA GLY A 45 -12.74 -4.76 -0.40
C GLY A 45 -13.02 -3.41 0.27
N LYS A 46 -12.32 -3.07 1.37
CA LYS A 46 -12.52 -1.82 2.10
C LYS A 46 -11.37 -0.85 1.82
N THR A 47 -11.71 0.41 1.60
CA THR A 47 -10.75 1.52 1.59
C THR A 47 -10.17 1.71 2.99
N LYS A 48 -8.85 1.58 3.11
CA LYS A 48 -8.12 1.65 4.38
C LYS A 48 -6.76 2.32 4.19
N SER A 49 -6.36 3.07 5.20
CA SER A 49 -5.05 3.72 5.26
C SER A 49 -4.06 2.91 6.09
N TYR A 50 -2.83 2.81 5.61
CA TYR A 50 -1.75 2.04 6.20
C TYR A 50 -0.45 2.81 6.16
N LEU A 51 0.53 2.45 6.98
CA LEU A 51 1.87 3.01 6.85
C LEU A 51 2.50 2.58 5.52
N TRP A 52 3.13 3.53 4.83
CA TRP A 52 3.86 3.32 3.57
C TRP A 52 4.90 2.19 3.63
N VAL A 53 5.46 1.90 4.82
CA VAL A 53 6.49 0.89 5.06
C VAL A 53 6.00 -0.53 4.82
N ARG A 54 4.70 -0.73 4.59
CA ARG A 54 4.15 -2.05 4.29
C ARG A 54 4.27 -2.43 2.82
N PHE A 55 4.55 -1.45 1.96
CA PHE A 55 4.47 -1.58 0.52
C PHE A 55 5.80 -1.25 -0.15
N ASP A 56 6.21 -2.12 -1.07
CA ASP A 56 7.37 -1.89 -1.92
C ASP A 56 6.92 -1.64 -3.35
N LYS A 57 7.57 -0.71 -4.02
CA LYS A 57 7.31 -0.42 -5.43
C LYS A 57 8.38 -1.16 -6.22
N GLU A 58 8.04 -2.36 -6.70
CA GLU A 58 8.88 -3.06 -7.66
C GLU A 58 8.93 -2.22 -8.94
N VAL A 59 10.10 -1.64 -9.23
CA VAL A 59 10.35 -0.91 -10.48
C VAL A 59 10.61 -1.95 -11.55
N LEU A 60 9.61 -2.23 -12.38
CA LEU A 60 9.80 -2.94 -13.65
C LEU A 60 10.62 -2.09 -14.62
#